data_AF-A0A4C1U1F9-F1
#
_entry.id   AF-A0A4C1U1F9-F1
#
_cell.length_a   1.000
_cell.length_b   1.000
_cell.length_c   1.000
_cell.angle_alpha   90.00
_cell.angle_beta   90.00
_cell.angle_gamma   90.00
#
_symmetry.space_group_name_H-M   'P 1'
#
loop_
_entity.id
_entity.type
_entity.pdbx_description
1 polymer ?
#
loop_
_entity_poly.entity_id
_entity_poly.type
_entity_poly.pdbx_seq_one_letter_code
_entity_poly.pdbx_strand_id
1 'polypeptide(L)'
;MAADPIEVPCEPFEQIGQDQETPKLVGAEESEAETEVIHQNVVHLENHKGEELATEILIFLSQYNIDVRNLRGQSYDNASNMPGCYNGLQAHIKRINHLAHYVPCAAHSLNLVGVRAAESCVGAISFFGFVQALYNFFSASTHRWAIMLKHLEKGDERKQDSSLVLKRVSDTRWCARADATKALANGYNSFQKALQSIAGDETQTSQAIHEAKCLLNDLGKNENAVMAVFWAAILDQINGRELFDDYETKANEKTDTQYSDENQRVRKGKDITMTELQKKLCSEEKRS
;
A
#
# COMPACT_ATOMS: atom_id res chain seq x y z
N MET A 1 21.45 -27.12 37.20
CA MET A 1 20.36 -26.28 37.73
C MET A 1 19.95 -25.35 36.62
N ALA A 2 18.95 -25.76 35.84
CA ALA A 2 18.34 -24.90 34.83
C ALA A 2 17.38 -23.94 35.56
N ALA A 3 17.50 -22.65 35.30
CA ALA A 3 16.53 -21.67 35.79
C ALA A 3 15.33 -21.69 34.84
N ASP A 4 14.13 -21.82 35.40
CA ASP A 4 12.87 -21.80 34.66
C ASP A 4 12.64 -20.43 34.00
N PRO A 5 11.93 -20.36 32.85
CA PRO A 5 11.59 -19.09 32.23
C PRO A 5 10.59 -18.34 33.10
N ILE A 6 10.90 -17.07 33.38
CA ILE A 6 9.96 -16.13 34.01
C ILE A 6 8.83 -15.87 33.00
N GLU A 7 7.64 -16.41 33.27
CA GLU A 7 6.41 -15.97 32.61
C GLU A 7 6.10 -14.53 33.07
N VAL A 8 6.25 -13.58 32.16
CA VAL A 8 5.69 -12.23 32.35
C VAL A 8 4.26 -12.27 31.80
N PRO A 9 3.23 -11.97 32.60
CA PRO A 9 1.86 -11.96 32.10
C PRO A 9 1.71 -10.83 31.07
N CYS A 10 1.38 -11.18 29.83
CA CYS A 10 0.77 -10.21 28.92
C CYS A 10 -0.63 -9.92 29.45
N GLU A 11 -0.88 -8.69 29.91
CA GLU A 11 -2.25 -8.30 30.23
C GLU A 11 -3.15 -8.44 28.99
N PRO A 12 -4.38 -8.94 29.14
CA PRO A 12 -5.30 -9.05 28.03
C PRO A 12 -5.65 -7.67 27.51
N PHE A 13 -5.79 -7.59 26.18
CA PHE A 13 -6.35 -6.44 25.48
C PHE A 13 -7.71 -6.13 26.10
N GLU A 14 -7.81 -5.08 26.92
CA GLU A 14 -9.09 -4.61 27.43
C GLU A 14 -9.99 -4.29 26.24
N GLN A 15 -11.09 -5.04 26.13
CA GLN A 15 -12.22 -4.62 25.33
C GLN A 15 -12.65 -3.26 25.87
N ILE A 16 -12.46 -2.22 25.07
CA ILE A 16 -13.03 -0.90 25.34
C ILE A 16 -14.55 -1.11 25.37
N GLY A 17 -15.08 -1.23 26.58
CA GLY A 17 -16.50 -1.25 26.85
C GLY A 17 -17.12 0.03 26.29
N GLN A 18 -18.22 -0.14 25.58
CA GLN A 18 -19.20 0.91 25.37
C GLN A 18 -19.56 1.45 26.77
N ASP A 19 -19.29 2.74 27.01
CA ASP A 19 -19.70 3.57 28.17
C ASP A 19 -18.55 4.36 28.83
N GLN A 20 -17.74 5.06 28.05
CA GLN A 20 -17.08 6.27 28.53
C GLN A 20 -17.67 7.49 27.83
N GLU A 21 -18.39 8.30 28.60
CA GLU A 21 -18.84 9.63 28.17
C GLU A 21 -17.66 10.38 27.56
N THR A 22 -17.83 10.82 26.31
CA THR A 22 -16.92 11.73 25.62
C THR A 22 -16.62 12.93 26.54
N PRO A 23 -15.34 13.23 26.85
CA PRO A 23 -15.01 14.46 27.55
C PRO A 23 -15.48 15.62 26.67
N LYS A 24 -16.49 16.37 27.14
CA LYS A 24 -16.88 17.62 26.48
C LYS A 24 -15.70 18.58 26.62
N LEU A 25 -15.03 18.87 25.51
CA LEU A 25 -14.11 19.99 25.38
C LEU A 25 -14.92 21.27 25.59
N VAL A 26 -14.93 21.77 26.83
CA VAL A 26 -15.50 23.08 27.14
C VAL A 26 -14.51 24.13 26.66
N GLY A 27 -14.87 24.85 25.59
CA GLY A 27 -14.18 26.07 25.17
C GLY A 27 -13.39 26.03 23.85
N ALA A 28 -13.73 25.14 22.91
CA ALA A 28 -13.26 25.32 21.53
C ALA A 28 -14.24 26.26 20.81
N GLU A 29 -13.89 27.54 20.69
CA GLU A 29 -14.44 28.35 19.61
C GLU A 29 -14.03 27.66 18.30
N GLU A 30 -14.99 27.41 17.41
CA GLU A 30 -14.71 26.93 16.05
C GLU A 30 -14.02 28.06 15.27
N SER A 31 -12.73 28.26 15.53
CA SER A 31 -11.86 28.94 14.57
C SER A 31 -11.59 27.96 13.44
N GLU A 32 -11.75 28.40 12.19
CA GLU A 32 -11.30 27.66 11.03
C GLU A 32 -9.81 27.31 11.21
N ALA A 33 -9.52 26.04 11.47
CA ALA A 33 -8.15 25.57 11.62
C ALA A 33 -7.49 25.55 10.25
N GLU A 34 -6.59 26.50 9.98
CA GLU A 34 -5.73 26.44 8.81
C GLU A 34 -4.82 25.21 8.92
N THR A 35 -4.90 24.33 7.92
CA THR A 35 -4.06 23.13 7.83
C THR A 35 -2.94 23.38 6.84
N GLU A 36 -1.70 23.37 7.31
CA GLU A 36 -0.51 23.41 6.47
C GLU A 36 0.11 22.02 6.40
N VAL A 37 0.38 21.53 5.18
CA VAL A 37 1.00 20.22 4.94
C VAL A 37 2.40 20.42 4.38
N ILE A 38 3.42 20.05 5.15
CA ILE A 38 4.82 20.13 4.76
C ILE A 38 5.25 18.76 4.24
N HIS A 39 5.63 18.69 2.97
CA HIS A 39 6.12 17.47 2.34
C HIS A 39 7.65 17.44 2.31
N GLN A 40 8.23 16.31 2.70
CA GLN A 40 9.64 15.99 2.45
C GLN A 40 9.73 15.01 1.28
N ASN A 41 10.68 15.23 0.37
CA ASN A 41 10.98 14.29 -0.70
C ASN A 41 11.61 12.99 -0.16
N VAL A 42 11.73 11.99 -1.03
CA VAL A 42 12.37 10.70 -0.74
C VAL A 42 13.76 10.90 -0.14
N VAL A 43 13.94 10.42 1.09
CA VAL A 43 15.23 10.40 1.79
C VAL A 43 15.89 9.04 1.56
N HIS A 44 17.14 9.05 1.12
CA HIS A 44 17.92 7.81 1.01
C HIS A 44 18.49 7.45 2.38
N LEU A 45 18.17 6.24 2.85
CA LEU A 45 18.61 5.71 4.13
C LEU A 45 19.43 4.45 3.89
N GLU A 46 20.66 4.42 4.42
CA GLU A 46 21.55 3.26 4.31
C GLU A 46 21.15 2.12 5.26
N ASN A 47 20.41 2.44 6.33
CA ASN A 47 19.92 1.48 7.30
C ASN A 47 18.48 1.84 7.72
N HIS A 48 17.72 0.81 8.10
CA HIS A 48 16.27 0.83 8.24
C HIS A 48 15.85 0.53 9.68
N LYS A 49 16.74 0.71 10.66
CA LYS A 49 16.38 0.54 12.08
C LYS A 49 15.46 1.67 12.52
N GLY A 50 14.54 1.36 13.45
CA GLY A 50 13.59 2.35 13.98
C GLY A 50 14.27 3.58 14.59
N GLU A 51 15.45 3.42 15.19
CA GLU A 51 16.25 4.51 15.77
C GLU A 51 16.74 5.53 14.72
N GLU A 52 17.24 5.04 13.59
CA GLU A 52 17.76 5.90 12.52
C GLU A 52 16.62 6.63 11.82
N LEU A 53 15.51 5.92 11.58
CA LEU A 53 14.29 6.52 11.07
C LEU A 53 13.78 7.63 11.99
N ALA A 54 13.84 7.42 13.31
CA ALA A 54 13.44 8.44 14.29
C ALA A 54 14.37 9.65 14.23
N THR A 55 15.68 9.41 14.11
CA THR A 55 16.70 10.47 14.03
C THR A 55 16.46 11.36 12.82
N GLU A 56 16.20 10.78 11.66
CA GLU A 56 15.91 11.53 10.43
C GLU A 56 14.63 12.36 10.53
N ILE A 57 13.58 11.82 11.15
CA ILE A 57 12.35 12.58 11.42
C ILE A 57 12.64 13.77 12.34
N LEU A 58 13.44 13.61 13.38
CA LEU A 58 13.78 14.71 14.30
C LEU A 58 14.63 15.79 13.62
N ILE A 59 15.57 15.38 12.76
CA ILE A 59 16.36 16.31 11.93
C ILE A 59 15.43 17.09 11.02
N PHE A 60 14.48 16.42 10.36
CA PHE A 60 13.48 17.08 9.53
C PHE A 60 12.63 18.09 10.33
N LEU A 61 12.06 17.70 11.46
CA LEU A 61 11.28 18.61 12.31
C LEU A 61 12.12 19.84 12.71
N SER A 62 13.39 19.64 13.08
CA SER A 62 14.30 20.73 13.41
C SER A 62 14.60 21.66 12.23
N GLN A 63 14.72 21.13 11.01
CA GLN A 63 14.97 21.95 9.80
C GLN A 63 13.81 22.91 9.50
N TYR A 64 12.59 22.52 9.87
CA TYR A 64 11.38 23.34 9.70
C TYR A 64 10.98 24.09 10.99
N ASN A 65 11.85 24.10 12.01
CA ASN A 65 11.58 24.71 13.32
C ASN A 65 10.28 24.21 13.98
N ILE A 66 9.92 22.95 13.74
CA ILE A 66 8.77 22.29 14.37
C ILE A 66 9.24 21.67 15.69
N ASP A 67 8.71 22.17 16.81
CA ASP A 67 9.02 21.59 18.12
C ASP A 67 8.36 20.21 18.26
N VAL A 68 9.20 19.19 18.47
CA VAL A 68 8.76 17.80 18.71
C VAL A 68 7.76 17.68 19.87
N ARG A 69 7.75 18.60 20.83
CA ARG A 69 6.78 18.64 21.95
C ARG A 69 5.35 18.89 21.48
N ASN A 70 5.18 19.48 20.29
CA ASN A 70 3.88 19.70 19.68
C ASN A 70 3.38 18.50 18.88
N LEU A 71 4.18 17.45 18.71
CA LEU A 71 3.76 16.22 18.04
C LEU A 71 2.66 15.52 18.86
N ARG A 72 1.50 15.27 18.24
CA ARG A 72 0.36 14.59 18.88
C ARG A 72 0.03 13.23 18.29
N GLY A 73 0.45 12.99 17.05
CA GLY A 73 0.19 11.75 16.35
C GLY A 73 1.37 11.36 15.48
N GLN A 74 1.48 10.06 15.24
CA GLN A 74 2.44 9.46 14.31
C GLN A 74 1.76 8.26 13.64
N SER A 75 1.93 8.12 12.33
CA SER A 75 1.33 7.04 11.55
C SER A 75 2.32 6.53 10.52
N TYR A 76 2.48 5.20 10.48
CA TYR A 76 3.43 4.50 9.61
C TYR A 76 2.81 3.18 9.15
N ASP A 77 3.42 2.54 8.15
CA ASP A 77 3.08 1.17 7.78
C ASP A 77 3.38 0.18 8.93
N ASN A 78 2.93 -1.08 8.79
CA ASN A 78 3.16 -2.10 9.80
C ASN A 78 4.44 -2.91 9.54
N ALA A 79 5.42 -2.36 8.81
CA ALA A 79 6.72 -3.02 8.65
C ALA A 79 7.38 -3.17 10.03
N SER A 80 8.03 -4.29 10.30
CA SER A 80 8.47 -4.68 11.68
C SER A 80 9.28 -3.63 12.46
N ASN A 81 10.01 -2.76 11.76
CA ASN A 81 10.80 -1.65 12.29
C ASN A 81 9.98 -0.39 12.65
N MET A 82 8.69 -0.34 12.32
CA MET A 82 7.81 0.80 12.61
C MET A 82 7.00 0.62 13.90
N PRO A 83 6.14 -0.41 14.07
CA PRO A 83 5.23 -0.53 15.21
C PRO A 83 5.91 -1.11 16.45
N GLY A 84 7.15 -1.59 16.34
CA GLY A 84 7.85 -2.29 17.43
C GLY A 84 7.86 -1.48 18.73
N CYS A 85 7.37 -2.07 19.82
CA CYS A 85 7.23 -1.38 21.10
C CYS A 85 8.55 -1.07 21.81
N TYR A 86 9.64 -1.75 21.43
CA TYR A 86 10.96 -1.54 22.01
C TYR A 86 11.89 -0.78 21.06
N ASN A 87 12.10 -1.28 19.85
CA ASN A 87 13.08 -0.73 18.90
C ASN A 87 12.44 -0.25 17.59
N GLY A 88 11.11 -0.15 17.57
CA GLY A 88 10.39 0.40 16.43
C GLY A 88 10.45 1.93 16.46
N LEU A 89 10.34 2.54 15.27
CA LEU A 89 10.26 3.99 15.10
C LEU A 89 9.28 4.62 16.11
N GLN A 90 8.10 4.01 16.27
CA GLN A 90 7.09 4.57 17.16
C GLN A 90 7.51 4.64 18.62
N ALA A 91 8.27 3.64 19.10
CA ALA A 91 8.80 3.62 20.45
C ALA A 91 9.85 4.71 20.66
N HIS A 92 10.71 4.97 19.66
CA HIS A 92 11.72 6.02 19.74
C HIS A 92 11.08 7.42 19.80
N ILE A 93 10.11 7.71 18.93
CA ILE A 93 9.38 8.99 18.99
C ILE A 93 8.61 9.14 20.31
N LYS A 94 7.95 8.07 20.77
CA LYS A 94 7.16 8.11 22.02
C LYS A 94 8.01 8.30 23.28
N ARG A 95 9.28 7.87 23.28
CA ARG A 95 10.24 8.16 24.36
C ARG A 95 10.56 9.66 24.46
N ILE A 96 10.59 10.35 23.32
CA ILE A 96 10.90 11.78 23.25
C ILE A 96 9.64 12.60 23.59
N ASN A 97 8.49 12.18 23.07
CA ASN A 97 7.21 12.79 23.37
C ASN A 97 6.12 11.73 23.58
N HIS A 98 5.77 11.50 24.85
CA HIS A 98 4.76 10.51 25.24
C HIS A 98 3.35 10.80 24.72
N LEU A 99 3.08 12.04 24.28
CA LEU A 99 1.80 12.49 23.75
C LEU A 99 1.67 12.24 22.23
N ALA A 100 2.74 11.79 21.57
CA ALA A 100 2.70 11.42 20.15
C ALA A 100 2.13 10.01 19.97
N HIS A 101 0.80 9.89 19.86
CA HIS A 101 0.13 8.61 19.76
C HIS A 101 0.37 7.94 18.40
N TYR A 102 0.76 6.67 18.43
CA TYR A 102 0.91 5.87 17.22
C TYR A 102 -0.42 5.31 16.76
N VAL A 103 -0.73 5.56 15.48
CA VAL A 103 -1.87 4.98 14.78
C VAL A 103 -1.31 4.20 13.58
N PRO A 104 -1.57 2.89 13.46
CA PRO A 104 -1.10 2.14 12.31
C PRO A 104 -1.79 2.61 11.03
N CYS A 105 -1.09 2.52 9.90
CA CYS A 105 -1.65 2.88 8.60
C CYS A 105 -2.88 2.03 8.29
N ALA A 106 -4.02 2.70 8.08
CA ALA A 106 -5.29 2.05 7.78
C ALA A 106 -5.24 1.29 6.44
N ALA A 107 -4.69 1.90 5.40
CA ALA A 107 -4.53 1.27 4.08
C ALA A 107 -3.68 0.00 4.16
N HIS A 108 -2.54 0.06 4.85
CA HIS A 108 -1.69 -1.12 5.03
C HIS A 108 -2.38 -2.22 5.86
N SER A 109 -3.09 -1.84 6.93
CA SER A 109 -3.85 -2.78 7.75
C SER A 109 -4.97 -3.45 6.96
N LEU A 110 -5.67 -2.70 6.11
CA LEU A 110 -6.71 -3.20 5.23
C LEU A 110 -6.15 -4.14 4.16
N ASN A 111 -5.00 -3.78 3.57
CA ASN A 111 -4.28 -4.65 2.64
C ASN A 111 -3.93 -6.00 3.28
N LEU A 112 -3.42 -6.01 4.52
CA LEU A 112 -3.12 -7.25 5.24
C LEU A 112 -4.37 -8.10 5.45
N VAL A 113 -5.51 -7.50 5.85
CA VAL A 113 -6.77 -8.22 5.99
C VAL A 113 -7.19 -8.85 4.66
N GLY A 114 -7.10 -8.11 3.54
CA GLY A 114 -7.42 -8.61 2.21
C GLY A 114 -6.53 -9.78 1.77
N VAL A 115 -5.23 -9.68 2.01
CA VAL A 115 -4.26 -10.75 1.74
C VAL A 115 -4.61 -12.00 2.55
N ARG A 116 -4.82 -11.84 3.87
CA ARG A 116 -5.16 -12.97 4.76
C ARG A 116 -6.51 -13.59 4.42
N ALA A 117 -7.49 -12.80 3.99
CA ALA A 117 -8.78 -13.32 3.54
C ALA A 117 -8.62 -14.20 2.29
N ALA A 118 -7.78 -13.78 1.32
CA ALA A 118 -7.47 -14.56 0.12
C ALA A 118 -6.71 -15.86 0.43
N GLU A 119 -5.98 -15.91 1.55
CA GLU A 119 -5.24 -17.07 2.04
C GLU A 119 -6.02 -17.92 3.08
N SER A 120 -7.24 -17.51 3.42
CA SER A 120 -7.97 -18.08 4.58
C SER A 120 -8.53 -19.48 4.32
N CYS A 121 -8.74 -19.85 3.06
CA CYS A 121 -9.33 -21.14 2.71
C CYS A 121 -8.82 -21.68 1.38
N VAL A 122 -8.89 -23.01 1.22
CA VAL A 122 -8.41 -23.71 0.02
C VAL A 122 -9.09 -23.20 -1.25
N GLY A 123 -10.40 -22.94 -1.21
CA GLY A 123 -11.13 -22.43 -2.37
C GLY A 123 -10.63 -21.06 -2.84
N ALA A 124 -10.35 -20.13 -1.92
CA ALA A 124 -9.77 -18.83 -2.26
C ALA A 124 -8.34 -18.96 -2.79
N ILE A 125 -7.51 -19.79 -2.16
CA ILE A 125 -6.14 -20.06 -2.60
C ILE A 125 -6.14 -20.65 -4.02
N SER A 126 -6.97 -21.66 -4.27
CA SER A 126 -7.09 -22.30 -5.58
C SER A 126 -7.60 -21.32 -6.64
N PHE A 127 -8.59 -20.48 -6.30
CA PHE A 127 -9.12 -19.47 -7.20
C PHE A 127 -8.05 -18.43 -7.59
N PHE A 128 -7.35 -17.82 -6.63
CA PHE A 128 -6.30 -16.85 -6.95
C PHE A 128 -5.10 -17.49 -7.66
N GLY A 129 -4.79 -18.75 -7.35
CA GLY A 129 -3.81 -19.54 -8.11
C GLY A 129 -4.22 -19.72 -9.58
N PHE A 130 -5.50 -20.00 -9.83
CA PHE A 130 -6.08 -20.06 -11.17
C PHE A 130 -5.99 -18.70 -11.90
N VAL A 131 -6.37 -17.60 -11.25
CA VAL A 131 -6.27 -16.25 -11.85
C VAL A 131 -4.83 -15.92 -12.23
N GLN A 132 -3.86 -16.28 -11.36
CA GLN A 132 -2.45 -16.07 -11.64
C GLN A 132 -1.95 -16.96 -12.80
N ALA A 133 -2.38 -18.22 -12.87
CA ALA A 133 -2.06 -19.12 -13.97
C ALA A 133 -2.60 -18.60 -15.30
N LEU A 134 -3.84 -18.09 -15.30
CA LEU A 134 -4.46 -17.46 -16.47
C LEU A 134 -3.66 -16.24 -16.96
N TYR A 135 -3.23 -15.37 -16.03
CA TYR A 135 -2.37 -14.23 -16.36
C TYR A 135 -1.04 -14.69 -16.97
N ASN A 136 -0.34 -15.61 -16.28
CA ASN A 136 0.95 -16.12 -16.73
C ASN A 136 0.87 -16.73 -18.13
N PHE A 137 -0.21 -17.46 -18.40
CA PHE A 137 -0.46 -18.03 -19.72
C PHE A 137 -0.54 -16.94 -20.79
N PHE A 138 -1.39 -15.93 -20.65
CA PHE A 138 -1.50 -14.89 -21.67
C PHE A 138 -0.25 -14.01 -21.76
N SER A 139 0.37 -13.64 -20.63
CA SER A 139 1.53 -12.73 -20.59
C SER A 139 2.81 -13.37 -21.12
N ALA A 140 2.91 -14.70 -21.11
CA ALA A 140 4.09 -15.41 -21.59
C ALA A 140 4.22 -15.44 -23.13
N SER A 141 3.29 -14.87 -23.89
CA SER A 141 3.47 -14.66 -25.34
C SER A 141 2.71 -13.43 -25.82
N THR A 142 3.38 -12.56 -26.56
CA THR A 142 2.76 -11.39 -27.22
C THR A 142 1.61 -11.79 -28.15
N HIS A 143 1.71 -12.95 -28.79
CA HIS A 143 0.65 -13.49 -29.64
C HIS A 143 -0.58 -13.91 -28.84
N ARG A 144 -0.40 -14.64 -27.72
CA ARG A 144 -1.51 -15.03 -26.84
C ARG A 144 -2.17 -13.81 -26.20
N TRP A 145 -1.38 -12.82 -25.79
CA TRP A 145 -1.88 -11.55 -25.30
C TRP A 145 -2.74 -10.83 -26.35
N ALA A 146 -2.31 -10.79 -27.61
CA ALA A 146 -3.09 -10.19 -28.69
C ALA A 146 -4.41 -10.94 -28.93
N ILE A 147 -4.43 -12.27 -28.86
CA ILE A 147 -5.67 -13.06 -28.93
C ILE A 147 -6.62 -12.70 -27.79
N MET A 148 -6.11 -12.60 -26.56
CA MET A 148 -6.91 -12.19 -25.39
C MET A 148 -7.55 -10.83 -25.61
N LEU A 149 -6.77 -9.82 -26.03
CA LEU A 149 -7.29 -8.47 -26.29
C LEU A 149 -8.36 -8.46 -27.38
N LYS A 150 -8.14 -9.18 -28.48
CA LYS A 150 -9.11 -9.33 -29.57
C LYS A 150 -10.46 -9.86 -29.10
N HIS A 151 -10.48 -10.75 -28.11
CA HIS A 151 -11.73 -11.28 -27.56
C HIS A 151 -12.35 -10.39 -26.48
N LEU A 152 -11.59 -9.49 -25.87
CA LEU A 152 -12.06 -8.51 -24.88
C LEU A 152 -12.69 -7.27 -25.52
N GLU A 153 -12.31 -6.93 -26.76
CA GLU A 153 -12.87 -5.81 -27.53
C GLU A 153 -14.33 -6.08 -27.94
N LYS A 154 -15.29 -5.59 -27.14
CA LYS A 154 -16.69 -5.45 -27.56
C LYS A 154 -16.84 -4.19 -28.41
N GLY A 155 -16.79 -4.33 -29.73
CA GLY A 155 -17.54 -3.49 -30.68
C GLY A 155 -17.15 -2.01 -30.86
N ASP A 156 -16.16 -1.47 -30.17
CA ASP A 156 -15.60 -0.13 -30.46
C ASP A 156 -14.08 -0.14 -30.29
N GLU A 157 -13.37 -0.20 -31.41
CA GLU A 157 -11.89 -0.21 -31.50
C GLU A 157 -11.25 1.04 -30.86
N ARG A 158 -12.05 2.04 -30.45
CA ARG A 158 -11.58 3.31 -29.90
C ARG A 158 -11.57 3.39 -28.36
N LYS A 159 -12.08 2.38 -27.65
CA LYS A 159 -11.97 2.30 -26.18
C LYS A 159 -11.62 0.88 -25.76
N GLN A 160 -10.33 0.59 -25.70
CA GLN A 160 -9.84 -0.51 -24.89
C GLN A 160 -10.15 -0.17 -23.42
N ASP A 161 -11.21 -0.77 -22.88
CA ASP A 161 -11.53 -0.64 -21.47
C ASP A 161 -10.46 -1.41 -20.67
N SER A 162 -9.49 -0.66 -20.14
CA SER A 162 -8.38 -1.19 -19.34
C SER A 162 -8.86 -1.95 -18.09
N SER A 163 -10.12 -1.78 -17.69
CA SER A 163 -10.73 -2.54 -16.59
C SER A 163 -11.03 -4.00 -16.94
N LEU A 164 -11.00 -4.37 -18.22
CA LEU A 164 -11.25 -5.73 -18.70
C LEU A 164 -9.97 -6.54 -18.94
N VAL A 165 -8.81 -5.88 -18.96
CA VAL A 165 -7.52 -6.52 -19.22
C VAL A 165 -7.05 -7.23 -17.95
N LEU A 166 -6.72 -8.52 -18.08
CA LEU A 166 -6.27 -9.32 -16.95
C LEU A 166 -4.95 -8.77 -16.38
N LYS A 167 -4.94 -8.49 -15.07
CA LYS A 167 -3.75 -8.01 -14.37
C LYS A 167 -3.09 -9.13 -13.57
N ARG A 168 -1.79 -8.96 -13.34
CA ARG A 168 -1.02 -9.85 -12.47
C ARG A 168 -1.57 -9.76 -11.04
N VAL A 169 -1.78 -10.89 -10.39
CA VAL A 169 -2.08 -10.91 -8.96
C VAL A 169 -0.79 -10.60 -8.19
N SER A 170 -0.91 -9.76 -7.16
CA SER A 170 0.18 -9.50 -6.23
C SER A 170 -0.09 -10.22 -4.92
N ASP A 171 0.91 -10.92 -4.40
CA ASP A 171 0.82 -11.55 -3.08
C ASP A 171 0.67 -10.49 -1.99
N THR A 172 1.29 -9.31 -2.18
CA THR A 172 1.41 -8.23 -1.20
C THR A 172 0.43 -7.08 -1.41
N ARG A 173 -0.22 -6.95 -2.57
CA ARG A 173 -1.14 -5.84 -2.87
C ARG A 173 -2.52 -6.33 -3.26
N TRP A 174 -3.49 -6.02 -2.40
CA TRP A 174 -4.87 -6.40 -2.56
C TRP A 174 -5.56 -5.67 -3.74
N CYS A 175 -5.19 -4.42 -4.04
CA CYS A 175 -5.69 -3.68 -5.23
C CYS A 175 -5.41 -4.43 -6.54
N ALA A 176 -4.26 -5.13 -6.65
CA ALA A 176 -3.95 -5.94 -7.82
C ALA A 176 -4.85 -7.17 -7.96
N ARG A 177 -5.25 -7.79 -6.84
CA ARG A 177 -6.27 -8.85 -6.81
C ARG A 177 -7.64 -8.29 -7.23
N ALA A 178 -7.98 -7.09 -6.79
CA ALA A 178 -9.24 -6.43 -7.14
C ALA A 178 -9.34 -6.20 -8.66
N ASP A 179 -8.29 -5.65 -9.26
CA ASP A 179 -8.22 -5.45 -10.70
C ASP A 179 -8.32 -6.76 -11.49
N ALA A 180 -7.57 -7.79 -11.06
CA ALA A 180 -7.55 -9.08 -11.75
C ALA A 180 -8.91 -9.80 -11.69
N THR A 181 -9.58 -9.77 -10.53
CA THR A 181 -10.89 -10.38 -10.34
C THR A 181 -12.00 -9.61 -11.06
N LYS A 182 -11.94 -8.28 -11.05
CA LYS A 182 -12.86 -7.41 -11.82
C LYS A 182 -12.74 -7.66 -13.32
N ALA A 183 -11.51 -7.72 -13.84
CA ALA A 183 -11.24 -8.05 -15.23
C ALA A 183 -11.81 -9.44 -15.58
N LEU A 184 -11.53 -10.45 -14.76
CA LEU A 184 -12.03 -11.82 -14.97
C LEU A 184 -13.56 -11.90 -14.93
N ALA A 185 -14.21 -11.27 -13.95
CA ALA A 185 -15.67 -11.30 -13.80
C ALA A 185 -16.36 -10.64 -15.00
N ASN A 186 -15.87 -9.48 -15.45
CA ASN A 186 -16.44 -8.75 -16.58
C ASN A 186 -16.10 -9.39 -17.94
N GLY A 187 -14.91 -10.00 -18.03
CA GLY A 187 -14.37 -10.60 -19.25
C GLY A 187 -14.54 -12.11 -19.35
N TYR A 188 -15.31 -12.76 -18.46
CA TYR A 188 -15.31 -14.23 -18.30
C TYR A 188 -15.51 -14.99 -19.62
N ASN A 189 -16.55 -14.61 -20.38
CA ASN A 189 -16.86 -15.20 -21.68
C ASN A 189 -15.78 -14.89 -22.74
N SER A 190 -15.12 -13.74 -22.64
CA SER A 190 -14.05 -13.35 -23.55
C SER A 190 -12.79 -14.17 -23.30
N PHE A 191 -12.41 -14.39 -22.03
CA PHE A 191 -11.32 -15.30 -21.67
C PHE A 191 -11.61 -16.74 -22.12
N GLN A 192 -12.86 -17.20 -21.97
CA GLN A 192 -13.27 -18.51 -22.45
C GLN A 192 -13.08 -18.66 -23.96
N LYS A 193 -13.53 -17.67 -24.75
CA LYS A 193 -13.34 -17.67 -26.22
C LYS A 193 -11.88 -17.62 -26.62
N ALA A 194 -11.06 -16.80 -25.94
CA ALA A 194 -9.63 -16.71 -26.19
C ALA A 194 -8.92 -18.05 -25.94
N LEU A 195 -9.21 -18.72 -24.82
CA LEU A 195 -8.67 -20.04 -24.52
C LEU A 195 -9.15 -21.10 -25.52
N GLN A 196 -10.42 -21.07 -25.94
CA GLN A 196 -10.94 -21.96 -26.97
C GLN A 196 -10.23 -21.78 -28.32
N SER A 197 -9.97 -20.52 -28.71
CA SER A 197 -9.23 -20.21 -29.95
C SER A 197 -7.82 -20.80 -29.90
N ILE A 198 -7.11 -20.67 -28.78
CA ILE A 198 -5.74 -21.19 -28.63
C ILE A 198 -5.74 -22.72 -28.53
N ALA A 199 -6.73 -23.30 -27.84
CA ALA A 199 -6.85 -24.75 -27.66
C ALA A 199 -7.18 -25.51 -28.96
N GLY A 200 -7.77 -24.83 -29.95
CA GLY A 200 -8.11 -25.36 -31.28
C GLY A 200 -7.12 -24.97 -32.39
N ASP A 201 -6.07 -24.21 -32.08
CA ASP A 201 -5.10 -23.74 -33.07
C ASP A 201 -3.90 -24.69 -33.15
N GLU A 202 -3.87 -25.49 -34.21
CA GLU A 202 -2.80 -26.48 -34.49
C GLU A 202 -1.43 -25.82 -34.75
N THR A 203 -1.38 -24.51 -34.97
CA THR A 203 -0.12 -23.78 -35.16
C THR A 203 0.59 -23.45 -33.84
N GLN A 204 -0.11 -23.56 -32.71
CA GLN A 204 0.46 -23.37 -31.38
C GLN A 204 1.30 -24.58 -30.96
N THR A 205 2.15 -24.39 -29.96
CA THR A 205 2.91 -25.51 -29.38
C THR A 205 1.97 -26.46 -28.65
N SER A 206 2.28 -27.77 -28.67
CA SER A 206 1.48 -28.78 -27.95
C SER A 206 1.31 -28.45 -26.47
N GLN A 207 2.34 -27.84 -25.86
CA GLN A 207 2.29 -27.36 -24.48
C GLN A 207 1.26 -26.24 -24.30
N ALA A 208 1.26 -25.22 -25.16
CA ALA A 208 0.31 -24.11 -25.09
C ALA A 208 -1.14 -24.59 -25.33
N ILE A 209 -1.34 -25.52 -26.27
CA ILE A 209 -2.65 -26.13 -26.53
C ILE A 209 -3.15 -26.88 -25.29
N HIS A 210 -2.28 -27.70 -24.68
CA HIS A 210 -2.63 -28.46 -23.48
C HIS A 210 -2.95 -27.54 -22.29
N GLU A 211 -2.10 -26.55 -22.04
CA GLU A 211 -2.29 -25.58 -20.96
C GLU A 211 -3.57 -24.75 -21.16
N ALA A 212 -3.88 -24.34 -22.40
CA ALA A 212 -5.14 -23.68 -22.73
C ALA A 212 -6.36 -24.56 -22.41
N LYS A 213 -6.30 -25.86 -22.71
CA LYS A 213 -7.37 -26.82 -22.39
C LYS A 213 -7.54 -27.00 -20.88
N CYS A 214 -6.44 -27.06 -20.13
CA CYS A 214 -6.48 -27.14 -18.66
C CYS A 214 -7.11 -25.89 -18.05
N LEU A 215 -6.66 -24.70 -18.47
CA LEU A 215 -7.23 -23.43 -18.02
C LEU A 215 -8.70 -23.28 -18.43
N LEU A 216 -9.09 -23.77 -19.60
CA LEU A 216 -10.48 -23.77 -20.05
C LEU A 216 -11.36 -24.68 -19.17
N ASN A 217 -10.84 -25.84 -18.76
CA ASN A 217 -11.53 -26.73 -17.83
C ASN A 217 -11.68 -26.07 -16.45
N ASP A 218 -10.64 -25.38 -15.96
CA ASP A 218 -10.72 -24.62 -14.71
C ASP A 218 -11.71 -23.46 -14.80
N LEU A 219 -11.73 -22.72 -15.90
CA LEU A 219 -12.73 -21.68 -16.17
C LEU A 219 -14.14 -22.26 -16.35
N GLY A 220 -14.27 -23.54 -16.72
CA GLY A 220 -15.55 -24.25 -16.78
C GLY A 220 -16.11 -24.65 -15.41
N LYS A 221 -15.31 -24.59 -14.33
CA LYS A 221 -15.77 -24.94 -12.99
C LYS A 221 -16.67 -23.84 -12.44
N ASN A 222 -17.89 -24.20 -12.04
CA ASN A 222 -18.83 -23.29 -11.39
C ASN A 222 -18.23 -22.59 -10.17
N GLU A 223 -17.36 -23.27 -9.42
CA GLU A 223 -16.66 -22.70 -8.27
C GLU A 223 -15.84 -21.46 -8.68
N ASN A 224 -15.07 -21.53 -9.77
CA ASN A 224 -14.26 -20.41 -10.24
C ASN A 224 -15.12 -19.26 -10.78
N ALA A 225 -16.27 -19.56 -11.38
CA ALA A 225 -17.23 -18.53 -11.81
C ALA A 225 -17.83 -17.78 -10.60
N VAL A 226 -18.28 -18.52 -9.59
CA VAL A 226 -18.83 -17.94 -8.36
C VAL A 226 -17.76 -17.14 -7.61
N MET A 227 -16.54 -17.68 -7.49
CA MET A 227 -15.42 -16.99 -6.85
C MET A 227 -15.03 -15.71 -7.59
N ALA A 228 -15.06 -15.68 -8.92
CA ALA A 228 -14.78 -14.47 -9.70
C ALA A 228 -15.77 -13.35 -9.38
N VAL A 229 -17.07 -13.64 -9.35
CA VAL A 229 -18.11 -12.64 -9.02
C VAL A 229 -18.03 -12.22 -7.56
N PHE A 230 -17.86 -13.19 -6.65
CA PHE A 230 -17.78 -12.95 -5.20
C PHE A 230 -16.60 -12.05 -4.84
N TRP A 231 -15.39 -12.39 -5.30
CA TRP A 231 -14.20 -11.60 -5.01
C TRP A 231 -14.20 -10.25 -5.73
N ALA A 232 -14.70 -10.17 -6.97
CA ALA A 232 -14.85 -8.88 -7.64
C ALA A 232 -15.74 -7.92 -6.83
N ALA A 233 -16.87 -8.39 -6.31
CA ALA A 233 -17.78 -7.56 -5.51
C ALA A 233 -17.16 -7.09 -4.19
N ILE A 234 -16.49 -7.99 -3.45
CA ILE A 234 -15.85 -7.65 -2.18
C ILE A 234 -14.70 -6.68 -2.39
N LEU A 235 -13.80 -6.99 -3.32
CA LEU A 235 -12.59 -6.21 -3.52
C LEU A 235 -12.90 -4.83 -4.13
N ASP A 236 -13.91 -4.70 -5.00
CA ASP A 236 -14.33 -3.40 -5.53
C ASP A 236 -14.86 -2.47 -4.42
N GLN A 237 -15.57 -3.01 -3.42
CA GLN A 237 -16.02 -2.24 -2.25
C GLN A 237 -14.87 -1.78 -1.35
N ILE A 238 -13.85 -2.62 -1.19
CA ILE A 238 -12.66 -2.25 -0.41
C ILE A 238 -11.89 -1.13 -1.17
N ASN A 239 -11.90 -1.16 -2.50
CA ASN A 239 -11.07 -0.27 -3.35
C ASN A 239 -11.73 1.10 -3.45
N GLY A 240 -13.06 1.08 -3.59
CA GLY A 240 -13.87 2.30 -3.54
C GLY A 240 -13.81 3.01 -2.19
N ARG A 241 -13.41 2.33 -1.10
CA ARG A 241 -13.21 2.95 0.22
C ARG A 241 -11.79 3.51 0.44
N GLU A 242 -10.81 3.12 -0.37
CA GLU A 242 -9.47 3.72 -0.41
C GLU A 242 -9.41 5.03 -1.24
N LEU A 243 -10.51 5.47 -1.87
CA LEU A 243 -10.66 6.82 -2.44
C LEU A 243 -10.59 7.96 -1.39
N PHE A 244 -10.29 7.64 -0.11
CA PHE A 244 -9.80 8.60 0.87
C PHE A 244 -8.34 9.02 0.61
N ASP A 245 -7.53 8.22 -0.10
CA ASP A 245 -6.15 8.56 -0.52
C ASP A 245 -6.14 9.53 -1.72
N ASP A 246 -7.30 9.79 -2.33
CA ASP A 246 -7.48 10.77 -3.42
C ASP A 246 -7.26 12.22 -2.92
N TYR A 247 -7.36 12.45 -1.60
CA TYR A 247 -6.97 13.70 -0.96
C TYR A 247 -5.45 13.90 -0.93
N GLU A 248 -4.68 12.85 -0.62
CA GLU A 248 -3.20 12.87 -0.66
C GLU A 248 -2.69 13.02 -2.10
N THR A 249 -3.34 12.36 -3.05
CA THR A 249 -2.96 12.41 -4.48
C THR A 249 -3.22 13.79 -5.08
N LYS A 250 -4.34 14.45 -4.73
CA LYS A 250 -4.63 15.84 -5.13
C LYS A 250 -3.75 16.88 -4.42
N ALA A 251 -3.24 16.57 -3.23
CA ALA A 251 -2.21 17.39 -2.58
C ALA A 251 -0.88 17.31 -3.34
N ASN A 252 -0.51 16.11 -3.80
CA ASN A 252 0.74 15.85 -4.52
C ASN A 252 0.81 16.47 -5.95
N GLU A 253 -0.32 16.54 -6.68
CA GLU A 253 -0.35 17.20 -8.01
C GLU A 253 -0.17 18.73 -7.94
N LYS A 254 -0.62 19.38 -6.85
CA LYS A 254 -0.37 20.81 -6.62
C LYS A 254 1.09 21.10 -6.28
N THR A 255 1.76 20.18 -5.58
CA THR A 255 3.17 20.34 -5.18
C THR A 255 4.16 20.15 -6.32
N ASP A 256 3.90 19.28 -7.30
CA ASP A 256 4.80 19.10 -8.46
C ASP A 256 4.95 20.39 -9.30
N THR A 257 3.90 21.21 -9.34
CA THR A 257 3.90 22.49 -10.06
C THR A 257 4.66 23.59 -9.30
N GLN A 258 4.69 23.54 -7.96
CA GLN A 258 5.49 24.45 -7.14
C GLN A 258 6.97 24.02 -7.03
N TYR A 259 7.24 22.71 -7.14
CA TYR A 259 8.56 22.10 -7.07
C TYR A 259 9.51 22.54 -8.20
N SER A 260 9.00 22.77 -9.41
CA SER A 260 9.80 23.28 -10.53
C SER A 260 10.28 24.72 -10.30
N ASP A 261 9.44 25.55 -9.66
CA ASP A 261 9.69 26.98 -9.50
C ASP A 261 10.63 27.28 -8.32
N GLU A 262 10.58 26.47 -7.26
CA GLU A 262 11.39 26.68 -6.05
C GLU A 262 12.82 26.14 -6.19
N ASN A 263 13.02 25.04 -6.93
CA ASN A 263 14.36 24.52 -7.27
C ASN A 263 15.20 25.49 -8.12
N GLN A 264 14.55 26.33 -8.93
CA GLN A 264 15.23 27.40 -9.67
C GLN A 264 15.73 28.53 -8.74
N ARG A 265 15.07 28.72 -7.59
CA ARG A 265 15.43 29.73 -6.57
C ARG A 265 16.50 29.23 -5.60
N VAL A 266 16.39 27.99 -5.12
CA VAL A 266 17.33 27.43 -4.11
C VAL A 266 18.73 27.18 -4.68
N ARG A 267 18.84 26.82 -5.97
CA ARG A 267 20.16 26.68 -6.64
C ARG A 267 20.99 27.97 -6.70
N LYS A 268 20.37 29.14 -6.50
CA LYS A 268 21.10 30.42 -6.42
C LYS A 268 21.61 30.76 -5.02
N GLY A 269 21.26 29.98 -3.98
CA GLY A 269 21.37 30.43 -2.58
C GLY A 269 22.22 29.58 -1.61
N LYS A 270 22.84 28.46 -2.01
CA LYS A 270 23.58 27.61 -1.05
C LYS A 270 24.94 27.16 -1.58
N ASP A 271 25.94 28.01 -1.41
CA ASP A 271 27.34 27.62 -1.17
C ASP A 271 27.66 27.97 0.28
N ILE A 272 27.35 27.06 1.21
CA ILE A 272 27.80 27.13 2.61
C ILE A 272 28.26 25.70 2.95
N THR A 273 29.52 25.55 3.31
CA THR A 273 30.16 24.23 3.48
C THR A 273 30.07 23.74 4.92
N MET A 274 29.98 22.42 5.10
CA MET A 274 29.83 21.70 6.39
C MET A 274 30.79 22.15 7.51
N THR A 275 31.93 22.74 7.14
CA THR A 275 32.94 23.30 8.05
C THR A 275 32.41 24.48 8.90
N GLU A 276 31.38 25.19 8.42
CA GLU A 276 30.83 26.38 9.10
C GLU A 276 29.76 26.02 10.14
N LEU A 277 29.06 24.90 9.96
CA LEU A 277 28.09 24.37 10.94
C LEU A 277 28.80 23.78 12.18
N GLN A 278 29.94 23.09 11.98
CA GLN A 278 30.74 22.56 13.09
C GLN A 278 31.37 23.67 13.95
N LYS A 279 31.71 24.83 13.38
CA LYS A 279 32.23 25.98 14.14
C LYS A 279 31.18 26.66 15.00
N LYS A 280 29.90 26.66 14.59
CA LYS A 280 28.81 27.26 15.38
C LYS A 280 28.48 26.42 16.62
N LEU A 281 28.38 25.10 16.48
CA LEU A 281 28.10 24.20 17.60
C LEU A 281 29.21 24.21 18.68
N CYS A 282 30.49 24.25 18.29
CA CYS A 282 31.61 24.35 19.24
C CYS A 282 31.73 25.70 19.96
N SER A 283 31.05 26.75 19.49
CA SER A 283 31.13 28.09 20.08
C SER A 283 30.10 28.34 21.18
N GLU A 284 29.01 27.55 21.22
CA GLU A 284 27.95 27.65 22.23
C GLU A 284 28.26 26.83 23.49
N GLU A 285 29.09 25.79 23.38
CA GLU A 285 29.53 24.96 24.52
C GLU A 285 30.57 25.65 25.44
N LYS A 286 31.13 26.80 25.02
CA LYS A 286 32.07 27.60 25.85
C LYS A 286 31.40 28.76 26.58
N ARG A 287 30.07 28.83 26.59
CA ARG A 287 29.32 29.95 27.19
C ARG A 287 28.26 29.55 28.23
N SER A 288 28.34 28.34 28.79
CA SER A 288 27.71 27.96 30.07
C SER A 288 28.76 27.76 31.15
#